data_AF-F4RXM9-F1
#
_entry.id   AF-F4RXM9-F1
#
_cell.length_a   1.000
_cell.length_b   1.000
_cell.length_c   1.000
_cell.angle_alpha   90.00
_cell.angle_beta   90.00
_cell.angle_gamma   90.00
#
_symmetry.space_group_name_H-M   'P 1'
#
loop_
_entity.id
_entity.type
_entity.pdbx_description
1 polymer ?
#
loop_
_entity_poly.entity_id
_entity_poly.type
_entity_poly.pdbx_seq_one_letter_code
_entity_poly.pdbx_strand_id
1 'polypeptide(L)'
;MPPCDCSNCLPEEAEALWLGQKGLTVDNFDKAVQWTEPELNQMLDDLPLPPPNSQVSSRPELLRCGAEDDIRSFSPLKSLVTKWRGAFEGSFYNSYPKDSEVGPWDYFSDALAWDLAMNIDTIENPSDLGIFLPGEIIGGQFRTLFASFVEWQEGFEGAADAIAQAVQRRKNIRRKGPAKVPVSVEGTELVKKRDAAEKLAMKEAKLADKELADAQKAALANAKRLRIKGEAKERKRLAEKRTMAREERLKNQATRAPKGSGTRKRAGPSPNESSSSKRVNCNTTATSSLPQEIRPLWQTRWSPLGAHGPPAFGRGSHLHSEGNWPWRRRLSYWRWTGI
;
A
#
# COMPACT_ATOMS: atom_id res chain seq x y z
N MET A 1 31.04 -42.15 11.43
CA MET A 1 30.96 -41.13 10.36
C MET A 1 30.59 -39.82 11.04
N PRO A 2 31.22 -38.70 10.71
CA PRO A 2 30.78 -37.41 11.23
C PRO A 2 29.32 -37.14 10.79
N PRO A 3 28.53 -36.41 11.58
CA PRO A 3 27.21 -35.93 11.16
C PRO A 3 27.36 -35.11 9.87
N CYS A 4 26.32 -35.14 9.04
CA CYS A 4 26.31 -34.44 7.75
C CYS A 4 25.80 -33.01 7.95
N ASP A 5 26.62 -32.03 7.57
CA ASP A 5 26.29 -30.59 7.73
C ASP A 5 25.77 -29.98 6.42
N CYS A 6 25.12 -30.78 5.57
CA CYS A 6 24.55 -30.28 4.33
C CYS A 6 23.18 -29.62 4.56
N SER A 7 22.73 -28.76 3.64
CA SER A 7 21.45 -28.05 3.73
C SER A 7 20.22 -28.96 3.83
N ASN A 8 20.31 -30.23 3.41
CA ASN A 8 19.23 -31.21 3.59
C ASN A 8 19.19 -31.79 5.02
N CYS A 9 20.32 -31.78 5.73
CA CYS A 9 20.44 -32.30 7.09
C CYS A 9 20.23 -31.21 8.14
N LEU A 10 20.60 -29.96 7.82
CA LEU A 10 20.47 -28.78 8.68
C LEU A 10 19.81 -27.61 7.91
N PRO A 11 18.52 -27.74 7.54
CA PRO A 11 17.83 -26.73 6.74
C PRO A 11 17.65 -25.39 7.47
N GLU A 12 17.52 -25.41 8.80
CA GLU A 12 17.36 -24.20 9.61
C GLU A 12 18.65 -23.36 9.63
N GLU A 13 19.81 -24.01 9.80
CA GLU A 13 21.12 -23.33 9.76
C GLU A 13 21.43 -22.79 8.35
N ALA A 14 21.08 -23.54 7.31
CA ALA A 14 21.22 -23.09 5.93
C ALA A 14 20.35 -21.86 5.63
N GLU A 15 19.11 -21.81 6.15
CA GLU A 15 18.23 -20.64 6.05
C GLU A 15 18.82 -19.45 6.83
N ALA A 16 19.30 -19.67 8.05
CA ALA A 16 19.90 -18.63 8.87
C ALA A 16 21.15 -18.03 8.21
N LEU A 17 22.01 -18.86 7.60
CA LEU A 17 23.18 -18.41 6.85
C LEU A 17 22.78 -17.64 5.59
N TRP A 18 21.74 -18.09 4.88
CA TRP A 18 21.19 -17.39 3.70
C TRP A 18 20.65 -16.00 4.05
N LEU A 19 19.87 -15.89 5.14
CA LEU A 19 19.38 -14.60 5.64
C LEU A 19 20.54 -13.72 6.13
N GLY A 20 21.53 -14.35 6.78
CA GLY A 20 22.78 -13.79 7.29
C GLY A 20 23.69 -13.19 6.23
N GLN A 21 23.51 -13.52 4.94
CA GLN A 21 24.39 -13.08 3.86
C GLN A 21 24.59 -11.56 3.81
N LYS A 22 23.60 -10.78 4.24
CA LYS A 22 23.68 -9.30 4.30
C LYS A 22 24.68 -8.78 5.35
N GLY A 23 24.94 -9.58 6.38
CA GLY A 23 25.90 -9.28 7.45
C GLY A 23 27.25 -9.98 7.28
N LEU A 24 27.40 -10.82 6.25
CA LEU A 24 28.67 -11.47 5.97
C LEU A 24 29.64 -10.47 5.36
N THR A 25 30.81 -10.41 5.97
CA THR A 25 31.98 -9.65 5.55
C THR A 25 33.13 -10.62 5.29
N VAL A 26 34.16 -10.17 4.59
CA VAL A 26 35.36 -10.98 4.36
C VAL A 26 35.99 -11.44 5.69
N ASP A 27 35.87 -10.63 6.75
CA ASP A 27 36.50 -10.88 8.05
C ASP A 27 35.74 -11.87 8.95
N ASN A 28 34.41 -12.00 8.77
CA ASN A 28 33.59 -12.88 9.60
C ASN A 28 33.10 -14.16 8.89
N PHE A 29 33.30 -14.27 7.57
CA PHE A 29 32.77 -15.38 6.77
C PHE A 29 33.17 -16.76 7.30
N ASP A 30 34.47 -16.99 7.55
CA ASP A 30 34.98 -18.28 8.01
C ASP A 30 34.43 -18.69 9.39
N LYS A 31 34.10 -17.70 10.24
CA LYS A 31 33.48 -17.93 11.55
C LYS A 31 31.98 -18.19 11.40
N ALA A 32 31.32 -17.43 10.54
CA ALA A 32 29.88 -17.55 10.30
C ALA A 32 29.49 -18.92 9.72
N VAL A 33 30.37 -19.55 8.93
CA VAL A 33 30.15 -20.93 8.45
C VAL A 33 30.15 -21.96 9.59
N GLN A 34 30.75 -21.64 10.74
CA GLN A 34 30.81 -22.51 11.92
C GLN A 34 29.76 -22.15 12.99
N TRP A 35 28.98 -21.09 12.75
CA TRP A 35 27.99 -20.62 13.72
C TRP A 35 26.71 -21.44 13.66
N THR A 36 26.13 -21.62 14.83
CA THR A 36 24.81 -22.20 15.01
C THR A 36 23.72 -21.21 14.61
N GLU A 37 22.50 -21.69 14.37
CA GLU A 37 21.33 -20.86 14.09
C GLU A 37 21.17 -19.62 15.01
N PRO A 38 21.24 -19.73 16.37
CA PRO A 38 21.09 -18.56 17.25
C PRO A 38 22.22 -17.54 17.10
N GLU A 39 23.45 -17.97 16.82
CA GLU A 39 24.59 -17.07 16.60
C GLU A 39 24.44 -16.29 15.29
N LEU A 40 23.95 -16.95 14.24
CA LEU A 40 23.63 -16.30 12.96
C LEU A 40 22.47 -15.30 13.11
N ASN A 41 21.44 -15.64 13.88
CA ASN A 41 20.34 -14.73 14.18
C ASN A 41 20.81 -13.53 15.02
N GLN A 42 21.67 -13.74 16.00
CA GLN A 42 22.24 -12.66 16.80
C GLN A 42 23.09 -11.70 15.93
N MET A 43 23.89 -12.22 15.00
CA MET A 43 24.61 -11.38 14.04
C MET A 43 23.66 -10.48 13.24
N LEU A 44 22.50 -11.01 12.81
CA LEU A 44 21.51 -10.24 12.07
C LEU A 44 20.90 -9.11 12.92
N ASP A 45 20.64 -9.38 14.19
CA ASP A 45 20.12 -8.39 15.14
C ASP A 45 21.15 -7.28 15.46
N ASP A 46 22.45 -7.63 15.45
CA ASP A 46 23.57 -6.72 15.69
C ASP A 46 23.92 -5.86 14.45
N LEU A 47 23.33 -6.11 13.28
CA LEU A 47 23.58 -5.30 12.09
C LEU A 47 23.10 -3.86 12.31
N PRO A 48 23.87 -2.86 11.84
CA PRO A 48 23.39 -1.49 11.85
C PRO A 48 22.08 -1.41 11.06
N LEU A 49 21.15 -0.57 11.54
CA LEU A 49 19.90 -0.31 10.81
C LEU A 49 20.25 -0.02 9.35
N PRO A 50 19.60 -0.70 8.39
CA PRO A 50 19.89 -0.49 6.98
C PRO A 50 19.77 1.01 6.70
N PRO A 51 20.69 1.59 5.91
CA PRO A 51 20.56 2.98 5.52
C PRO A 51 19.15 3.19 4.96
N PRO A 52 18.50 4.34 5.24
CA PRO A 52 17.17 4.60 4.72
C PRO A 52 17.19 4.32 3.22
N ASN A 53 16.22 3.52 2.76
CA ASN A 53 16.12 3.14 1.35
C ASN A 53 16.42 4.38 0.52
N SER A 54 17.38 4.27 -0.40
CA SER A 54 17.73 5.36 -1.29
C SER A 54 16.41 5.91 -1.83
N GLN A 55 16.17 7.20 -1.59
CA GLN A 55 14.92 7.82 -1.99
C GLN A 55 14.73 7.45 -3.45
N VAL A 56 13.66 6.70 -3.73
CA VAL A 56 13.41 6.15 -5.06
C VAL A 56 13.51 7.34 -5.98
N SER A 57 14.57 7.37 -6.78
CA SER A 57 14.85 8.52 -7.62
C SER A 57 13.59 8.72 -8.46
N SER A 58 12.96 9.89 -8.30
CA SER A 58 11.76 10.23 -9.06
C SER A 58 12.07 10.40 -10.55
N ARG A 59 13.33 10.16 -10.96
CA ARG A 59 13.76 10.17 -12.34
C ARG A 59 12.85 9.23 -13.14
N PRO A 60 12.24 9.73 -14.22
CA PRO A 60 11.41 8.90 -15.07
C PRO A 60 12.17 7.65 -15.52
N GLU A 61 11.55 6.49 -15.34
CA GLU A 61 12.05 5.26 -15.94
C GLU A 61 11.94 5.40 -17.46
N LEU A 62 13.05 5.14 -18.13
CA LEU A 62 13.17 5.31 -19.57
C LEU A 62 12.58 4.08 -20.28
N LEU A 63 11.53 4.32 -21.06
CA LEU A 63 10.92 3.28 -21.88
C LEU A 63 11.75 3.10 -23.16
N ARG A 64 12.09 1.84 -23.50
CA ARG A 64 12.80 1.50 -24.74
C ARG A 64 11.81 1.02 -25.79
N CYS A 65 11.98 1.49 -27.02
CA CYS A 65 11.20 1.10 -28.17
C CYS A 65 11.83 -0.10 -28.89
N GLY A 66 11.19 -1.26 -28.77
CA GLY A 66 11.50 -2.43 -29.57
C GLY A 66 11.23 -2.22 -31.06
N ALA A 67 11.79 -3.10 -31.89
CA ALA A 67 11.58 -3.09 -33.34
C ALA A 67 10.12 -3.40 -33.72
N GLU A 68 9.45 -4.24 -32.93
CA GLU A 68 8.07 -4.70 -33.14
C GLU A 68 7.03 -3.88 -32.37
N ASP A 69 7.41 -2.74 -31.78
CA ASP A 69 6.45 -1.92 -31.04
C ASP A 69 5.48 -1.23 -31.99
N ASP A 70 4.18 -1.38 -31.72
CA ASP A 70 3.08 -0.74 -32.47
C ASP A 70 3.24 0.78 -32.59
N ILE A 71 4.01 1.41 -31.69
CA ILE A 71 4.30 2.85 -31.73
C ILE A 71 4.96 3.29 -33.03
N ARG A 72 5.75 2.40 -33.67
CA ARG A 72 6.46 2.68 -34.91
C ARG A 72 5.50 2.87 -36.09
N SER A 73 4.30 2.30 -36.00
CA SER A 73 3.24 2.47 -36.99
C SER A 73 2.47 3.79 -36.82
N PHE A 74 2.66 4.50 -35.71
CA PHE A 74 1.88 5.69 -35.40
C PHE A 74 2.41 6.93 -36.13
N SER A 75 1.63 7.44 -37.08
CA SER A 75 2.03 8.49 -38.03
C SER A 75 2.59 9.76 -37.37
N PRO A 76 1.95 10.35 -36.32
CA PRO A 76 2.48 11.56 -35.68
C PRO A 76 3.89 11.38 -35.11
N LEU A 77 4.16 10.23 -34.46
CA LEU A 77 5.48 9.97 -33.88
C LEU A 77 6.52 9.66 -34.95
N LYS A 78 6.14 9.00 -36.05
CA LYS A 78 7.04 8.82 -37.19
C LYS A 78 7.47 10.16 -37.79
N SER A 79 6.55 11.13 -37.89
CA SER A 79 6.86 12.49 -38.31
C SER A 79 7.84 13.18 -37.36
N LEU A 80 7.60 13.08 -36.03
CA LEU A 80 8.50 13.62 -35.01
C LEU A 80 9.91 13.01 -35.09
N VAL A 81 10.02 11.68 -35.18
CA VAL A 81 11.31 10.98 -35.32
C VAL A 81 12.06 11.45 -36.56
N THR A 82 11.37 11.55 -37.70
CA THR A 82 11.96 12.06 -38.94
C THR A 82 12.46 13.50 -38.77
N LYS A 83 11.68 14.36 -38.09
CA LYS A 83 12.04 15.76 -37.84
C LYS A 83 13.26 15.88 -36.93
N TRP A 84 13.31 15.12 -35.83
CA TRP A 84 14.47 15.10 -34.95
C TRP A 84 15.74 14.63 -35.65
N ARG A 85 15.65 13.56 -36.45
CA ARG A 85 16.80 13.07 -37.21
C ARG A 85 17.33 14.12 -38.17
N GLY A 86 16.46 14.78 -38.93
CA GLY A 86 16.85 15.86 -39.84
C GLY A 86 17.44 17.07 -39.12
N ALA A 87 16.83 17.48 -38.00
CA ALA A 87 17.34 18.60 -37.19
C ALA A 87 18.72 18.29 -36.57
N PHE A 88 18.91 17.06 -36.08
CA PHE A 88 20.19 16.62 -35.55
C PHE A 88 21.25 16.52 -36.64
N GLU A 89 20.93 15.90 -37.78
CA GLU A 89 21.83 15.78 -38.93
C GLU A 89 22.30 17.16 -39.42
N GLY A 90 21.37 18.12 -39.54
CA GLY A 90 21.71 19.51 -39.88
C GLY A 90 22.64 20.15 -38.84
N SER A 91 22.33 20.01 -37.55
CA SER A 91 23.18 20.54 -36.46
C SER A 91 24.55 19.88 -36.39
N PHE A 92 24.63 18.58 -36.71
CA PHE A 92 25.86 17.81 -36.73
C PHE A 92 26.78 18.32 -37.84
N TYR A 93 26.28 18.41 -39.07
CA TYR A 93 27.07 18.88 -40.21
C TYR A 93 27.38 20.38 -40.20
N ASN A 94 26.73 21.15 -39.32
CA ASN A 94 27.15 22.52 -39.00
C ASN A 94 28.41 22.57 -38.11
N SER A 95 28.64 21.53 -37.32
CA SER A 95 29.76 21.46 -36.36
C SER A 95 30.91 20.59 -36.87
N TYR A 96 30.61 19.57 -37.68
CA TYR A 96 31.55 18.57 -38.17
C TYR A 96 31.56 18.51 -39.70
N PRO A 97 32.73 18.32 -40.34
CA PRO A 97 32.83 18.12 -41.78
C PRO A 97 32.08 16.87 -42.26
N LYS A 98 31.59 16.89 -43.50
CA LYS A 98 30.84 15.77 -44.11
C LYS A 98 31.70 14.54 -44.39
N ASP A 99 33.02 14.72 -44.46
CA ASP A 99 34.05 13.71 -44.68
C ASP A 99 34.61 13.10 -43.38
N SER A 100 33.99 13.40 -42.22
CA SER A 100 34.34 12.75 -40.96
C SER A 100 34.09 11.24 -41.02
N GLU A 101 34.96 10.46 -40.37
CA GLU A 101 34.78 9.01 -40.20
C GLU A 101 33.54 8.66 -39.36
N VAL A 102 33.05 9.63 -38.57
CA VAL A 102 31.89 9.47 -37.70
C VAL A 102 30.72 10.29 -38.25
N GLY A 103 29.56 9.64 -38.39
CA GLY A 103 28.35 10.26 -38.90
C GLY A 103 27.35 10.64 -37.81
N PRO A 104 26.29 11.39 -38.15
CA PRO A 104 25.23 11.74 -37.21
C PRO A 104 24.50 10.50 -36.65
N TRP A 105 24.40 9.42 -37.43
CA TRP A 105 23.76 8.18 -36.97
C TRP A 105 24.52 7.47 -35.83
N ASP A 106 25.82 7.75 -35.67
CA ASP A 106 26.64 7.17 -34.60
C ASP A 106 26.33 7.81 -33.24
N TYR A 107 25.89 9.08 -33.24
CA TYR A 107 25.49 9.82 -32.03
C TYR A 107 23.97 9.78 -31.77
N PHE A 108 23.16 9.80 -32.84
CA PHE A 108 21.71 9.85 -32.75
C PHE A 108 21.08 8.85 -33.73
N SER A 109 21.09 7.59 -33.32
CA SER A 109 20.55 6.48 -34.11
C SER A 109 19.01 6.50 -34.19
N ASP A 110 18.45 5.79 -35.17
CA ASP A 110 17.00 5.65 -35.33
C ASP A 110 16.33 5.03 -34.09
N ALA A 111 16.97 4.02 -33.48
CA ALA A 111 16.47 3.39 -32.27
C ALA A 111 16.35 4.39 -31.11
N LEU A 112 17.37 5.25 -30.95
CA LEU A 112 17.39 6.25 -29.90
C LEU A 112 16.39 7.39 -30.14
N ALA A 113 16.15 7.76 -31.41
CA ALA A 113 15.08 8.69 -31.75
C ALA A 113 13.68 8.13 -31.42
N TRP A 114 13.46 6.83 -31.63
CA TRP A 114 12.22 6.15 -31.22
C TRP A 114 12.10 6.00 -29.71
N ASP A 115 13.19 5.72 -28.99
CA ASP A 115 13.21 5.75 -27.52
C ASP A 115 12.79 7.13 -27.02
N LEU A 116 13.29 8.20 -27.64
CA LEU A 116 12.89 9.56 -27.30
C LEU A 116 11.40 9.80 -27.59
N ALA A 117 10.91 9.34 -28.73
CA ALA A 117 9.51 9.48 -29.15
C ALA A 117 8.55 8.76 -28.20
N MET A 118 8.96 7.63 -27.63
CA MET A 118 8.17 6.88 -26.64
C MET A 118 8.05 7.60 -25.31
N ASN A 119 8.98 8.50 -24.99
CA ASN A 119 9.04 9.22 -23.71
C ASN A 119 8.75 10.73 -23.86
N ILE A 120 8.08 11.15 -24.94
CA ILE A 120 7.76 12.56 -25.22
C ILE A 120 6.99 13.26 -24.10
N ASP A 121 6.22 12.50 -23.33
CA ASP A 121 5.44 13.02 -22.20
C ASP A 121 6.29 13.49 -21.01
N THR A 122 7.59 13.19 -21.01
CA THR A 122 8.52 13.61 -19.95
C THR A 122 9.51 14.69 -20.39
N ILE A 123 9.40 15.19 -21.61
CA ILE A 123 10.30 16.20 -22.15
C ILE A 123 9.61 17.57 -22.00
N GLU A 124 9.91 18.28 -20.92
CA GLU A 124 9.39 19.63 -20.66
C GLU A 124 10.43 20.70 -20.97
N ASN A 125 11.70 20.36 -20.79
CA ASN A 125 12.85 21.25 -20.97
C ASN A 125 13.94 20.57 -21.81
N PRO A 126 14.82 21.35 -22.48
CA PRO A 126 15.96 20.81 -23.20
C PRO A 126 16.87 19.92 -22.34
N SER A 127 17.01 20.21 -21.04
CA SER A 127 17.82 19.42 -20.10
C SER A 127 17.29 18.00 -19.88
N ASP A 128 15.99 17.78 -20.08
CA ASP A 128 15.35 16.48 -19.85
C ASP A 128 15.81 15.46 -20.90
N LEU A 129 16.26 15.92 -22.07
CA LEU A 129 16.88 15.10 -23.10
C LEU A 129 18.15 14.39 -22.60
N GLY A 130 18.85 14.95 -21.60
CA GLY A 130 20.01 14.30 -20.97
C GLY A 130 19.66 13.04 -20.16
N ILE A 131 18.38 12.76 -19.94
CA ILE A 131 17.91 11.48 -19.40
C ILE A 131 17.91 10.40 -20.48
N PHE A 132 17.65 10.78 -21.74
CA PHE A 132 17.41 9.86 -22.85
C PHE A 132 18.63 9.63 -23.74
N LEU A 133 19.54 10.61 -23.78
CA LEU A 133 20.73 10.61 -24.61
C LEU A 133 21.94 10.20 -23.76
N PRO A 134 22.30 8.91 -23.70
CA PRO A 134 23.54 8.50 -23.05
C PRO A 134 24.73 8.96 -23.89
N GLY A 135 25.77 9.48 -23.23
CA GLY A 135 27.07 9.74 -23.86
C GLY A 135 27.45 11.21 -23.96
N GLU A 136 28.41 11.48 -24.83
CA GLU A 136 28.92 12.83 -25.10
C GLU A 136 27.91 13.64 -25.89
N ILE A 137 27.67 14.87 -25.44
CA ILE A 137 26.66 15.76 -25.99
C ILE A 137 27.36 16.80 -26.87
N ILE A 138 26.90 16.93 -28.11
CA ILE A 138 27.37 17.98 -29.01
C ILE A 138 26.79 19.32 -28.54
N GLY A 139 27.60 20.37 -28.52
CA GLY A 139 27.16 21.71 -28.12
C GLY A 139 25.91 22.15 -28.89
N GLY A 140 24.83 22.47 -28.17
CA GLY A 140 23.56 22.90 -28.78
C GLY A 140 22.59 21.77 -29.18
N GLN A 141 23.00 20.50 -29.14
CA GLN A 141 22.18 19.35 -29.52
C GLN A 141 20.79 19.35 -28.85
N PHE A 142 20.75 19.54 -27.52
CA PHE A 142 19.49 19.54 -26.77
C PHE A 142 18.56 20.67 -27.18
N ARG A 143 19.11 21.87 -27.45
CA ARG A 143 18.31 23.03 -27.88
C ARG A 143 17.72 22.77 -29.26
N THR A 144 18.51 22.24 -30.19
CA THR A 144 18.04 21.93 -31.54
C THR A 144 16.93 20.87 -31.53
N LEU A 145 17.13 19.75 -30.82
CA LEU A 145 16.14 18.69 -30.73
C LEU A 145 14.85 19.18 -30.05
N PHE A 146 14.98 19.93 -28.95
CA PHE A 146 13.82 20.48 -28.25
C PHE A 146 13.06 21.51 -29.10
N ALA A 147 13.76 22.40 -29.80
CA ALA A 147 13.12 23.36 -30.72
C ALA A 147 12.31 22.65 -31.81
N SER A 148 12.89 21.62 -32.45
CA SER A 148 12.17 20.84 -33.46
C SER A 148 10.97 20.07 -32.89
N PHE A 149 11.00 19.68 -31.60
CA PHE A 149 9.88 19.07 -30.89
C PHE A 149 8.76 20.09 -30.66
N VAL A 150 9.06 21.29 -30.16
CA VAL A 150 8.09 22.38 -29.97
C VAL A 150 7.42 22.76 -31.29
N GLU A 151 8.21 22.96 -32.35
CA GLU A 151 7.66 23.26 -33.67
C GLU A 151 6.78 22.11 -34.23
N TRP A 152 7.11 20.85 -33.93
CA TRP A 152 6.27 19.72 -34.31
C TRP A 152 4.96 19.72 -33.50
N GLN A 153 5.03 20.01 -32.21
CA GLN A 153 3.87 20.08 -31.32
C GLN A 153 2.88 21.16 -31.78
N GLU A 154 3.37 22.28 -32.27
CA GLU A 154 2.56 23.39 -32.79
C GLU A 154 2.06 23.14 -34.23
N GLY A 155 2.87 22.50 -35.07
CA GLY A 155 2.62 22.39 -36.51
C GLY A 155 1.94 21.11 -37.00
N PHE A 156 1.84 20.06 -36.17
CA PHE A 156 1.34 18.75 -36.61
C PHE A 156 -0.05 18.42 -36.03
N GLU A 157 -1.03 18.18 -36.89
CA GLU A 157 -2.36 17.72 -36.50
C GLU A 157 -2.28 16.34 -35.84
N GLY A 158 -2.67 16.25 -34.56
CA GLY A 158 -2.61 15.00 -33.77
C GLY A 158 -1.38 14.87 -32.86
N ALA A 159 -0.54 15.91 -32.74
CA ALA A 159 0.56 15.92 -31.76
C ALA A 159 0.05 15.76 -30.31
N ALA A 160 -1.06 16.42 -29.96
CA ALA A 160 -1.68 16.30 -28.64
C ALA A 160 -2.13 14.86 -28.33
N ASP A 161 -2.74 14.17 -29.30
CA ASP A 161 -3.16 12.78 -29.15
C ASP A 161 -1.96 11.84 -29.00
N ALA A 162 -0.86 12.12 -29.70
CA ALA A 162 0.39 11.37 -29.55
C ALA A 162 0.96 11.48 -28.14
N ILE A 163 1.01 12.69 -27.59
CA ILE A 163 1.46 12.93 -26.20
C ILE A 163 0.54 12.21 -25.22
N ALA A 164 -0.78 12.31 -25.39
CA ALA A 164 -1.75 11.63 -24.53
C ALA A 164 -1.60 10.10 -24.56
N GLN A 165 -1.34 9.53 -25.74
CA GLN A 165 -1.07 8.10 -25.89
C GLN A 165 0.25 7.69 -25.21
N ALA A 166 1.31 8.49 -25.30
CA ALA A 166 2.57 8.23 -24.60
C ALA A 166 2.35 8.20 -23.07
N VAL A 167 1.63 9.19 -22.52
CA VAL A 167 1.23 9.22 -21.09
C VAL A 167 0.48 7.94 -20.71
N GLN A 168 -0.50 7.53 -21.52
CA GLN A 168 -1.31 6.35 -21.21
C GLN A 168 -0.49 5.06 -21.27
N ARG A 169 0.43 4.93 -22.22
CA ARG A 169 1.36 3.80 -22.32
C ARG A 169 2.26 3.72 -21.10
N ARG A 170 2.86 4.83 -20.68
CA ARG A 170 3.68 4.89 -19.46
C ARG A 170 2.91 4.46 -18.22
N LYS A 171 1.65 4.93 -18.08
CA LYS A 171 0.75 4.48 -17.00
C LYS A 171 0.48 2.98 -17.03
N ASN A 172 0.31 2.39 -18.22
CA ASN A 172 0.07 0.96 -18.37
C ASN A 172 1.31 0.12 -18.03
N ILE A 173 2.51 0.59 -18.38
CA ILE A 173 3.77 -0.10 -18.08
C ILE A 173 4.05 -0.05 -16.57
N ARG A 174 3.92 1.13 -15.94
CA ARG A 174 4.13 1.32 -14.49
C ARG A 174 3.21 0.49 -13.58
N ARG A 175 2.09 -0.04 -14.09
CA ARG A 175 1.20 -0.92 -13.30
C ARG A 175 1.83 -2.27 -12.99
N LYS A 176 2.88 -2.68 -13.70
CA LYS A 176 3.72 -3.80 -13.31
C LYS A 176 4.63 -3.28 -12.18
N GLY A 177 4.17 -3.47 -10.94
CA GLY A 177 4.72 -2.86 -9.73
C GLY A 177 6.23 -3.04 -9.50
N PRO A 178 6.76 -2.47 -8.40
CA PRO A 178 8.20 -2.47 -8.12
C PRO A 178 8.77 -3.86 -8.33
N ALA A 179 9.84 -3.95 -9.12
CA ALA A 179 10.52 -5.20 -9.41
C ALA A 179 10.69 -5.93 -8.07
N LYS A 180 9.93 -7.03 -7.92
CA LYS A 180 10.01 -7.83 -6.70
C LYS A 180 11.47 -8.22 -6.59
N VAL A 181 12.10 -7.85 -5.47
CA VAL A 181 13.47 -8.32 -5.17
C VAL A 181 13.45 -9.82 -5.44
N PRO A 182 14.37 -10.36 -6.26
CA PRO A 182 14.39 -11.79 -6.55
C PRO A 182 14.56 -12.54 -5.23
N VAL A 183 13.45 -13.03 -4.68
CA VAL A 183 13.43 -13.88 -3.48
C VAL A 183 13.58 -15.31 -3.99
N SER A 184 14.50 -16.07 -3.39
CA SER A 184 14.60 -17.52 -3.62
C SER A 184 13.21 -18.18 -3.48
N VAL A 185 12.93 -19.21 -4.27
CA VAL A 185 11.64 -19.92 -4.23
C VAL A 185 11.37 -20.44 -2.81
N GLU A 186 12.40 -20.98 -2.17
CA GLU A 186 12.35 -21.49 -0.79
C GLU A 186 12.13 -20.37 0.23
N GLY A 187 12.88 -19.26 0.11
CA GLY A 187 12.67 -18.08 0.96
C GLY A 187 11.26 -17.49 0.82
N THR A 188 10.66 -17.57 -0.38
CA THR A 188 9.29 -17.13 -0.61
C THR A 188 8.26 -18.01 0.12
N GLU A 189 8.49 -19.33 0.17
CA GLU A 189 7.64 -20.24 0.92
C GLU A 189 7.76 -20.05 2.43
N LEU A 190 8.97 -19.81 2.93
CA LEU A 190 9.22 -19.56 4.34
C LEU A 190 8.59 -18.24 4.80
N VAL A 191 8.70 -17.17 4.02
CA VAL A 191 7.99 -15.91 4.27
C VAL A 191 6.48 -16.12 4.26
N LYS A 192 5.92 -16.88 3.31
CA LYS A 192 4.49 -17.20 3.30
C LYS A 192 4.05 -17.98 4.53
N LYS A 193 4.86 -18.93 5.01
CA LYS A 193 4.59 -19.70 6.23
C LYS A 193 4.62 -18.80 7.47
N ARG A 194 5.60 -17.89 7.57
CA ARG A 194 5.69 -16.89 8.66
C ARG A 194 4.50 -15.94 8.65
N ASP A 195 4.15 -15.38 7.49
CA ASP A 195 2.97 -14.52 7.32
C ASP A 195 1.67 -15.24 7.68
N ALA A 196 1.55 -16.53 7.33
CA ALA A 196 0.38 -17.33 7.67
C ALA A 196 0.33 -17.62 9.17
N ALA A 197 1.45 -17.96 9.79
CA ALA A 197 1.57 -18.19 11.23
C ALA A 197 1.26 -16.91 12.02
N GLU A 198 1.78 -15.76 11.62
CA GLU A 198 1.51 -14.47 12.26
C GLU A 198 0.02 -14.09 12.14
N LYS A 199 -0.60 -14.32 10.97
CA LYS A 199 -2.05 -14.10 10.80
C LYS A 199 -2.89 -15.04 11.66
N LEU A 200 -2.44 -16.26 11.91
CA LEU A 200 -3.11 -17.20 12.82
C LEU A 200 -2.93 -16.75 14.27
N ALA A 201 -1.71 -16.40 14.68
CA ALA A 201 -1.43 -15.87 16.01
C ALA A 201 -2.24 -14.59 16.32
N MET A 202 -2.37 -13.67 15.37
CA MET A 202 -3.22 -12.49 15.53
C MET A 202 -4.71 -12.82 15.66
N LYS A 203 -5.20 -13.88 15.00
CA LYS A 203 -6.58 -14.33 15.13
C LYS A 203 -6.83 -14.98 16.48
N GLU A 204 -5.91 -15.81 16.95
CA GLU A 204 -5.98 -16.46 18.26
C GLU A 204 -5.92 -15.43 19.39
N ALA A 205 -5.02 -14.46 19.32
CA ALA A 205 -4.95 -13.35 20.27
C ALA A 205 -6.28 -12.58 20.34
N LYS A 206 -6.89 -12.26 19.18
CA LYS A 206 -8.20 -11.58 19.14
C LYS A 206 -9.34 -12.42 19.72
N LEU A 207 -9.31 -13.74 19.57
CA LEU A 207 -10.30 -14.62 20.17
C LEU A 207 -10.13 -14.70 21.68
N ALA A 208 -8.89 -14.84 22.16
CA ALA A 208 -8.58 -14.83 23.60
C ALA A 208 -9.02 -13.51 24.26
N ASP A 209 -8.73 -12.36 23.63
CA ASP A 209 -9.17 -11.04 24.13
C ASP A 209 -10.70 -10.94 24.22
N LYS A 210 -11.41 -11.50 23.22
CA LYS A 210 -12.87 -11.53 23.21
C LYS A 210 -13.43 -12.41 24.34
N GLU A 211 -12.85 -13.59 24.55
CA GLU A 211 -13.25 -14.49 25.63
C GLU A 211 -13.03 -13.86 27.01
N LEU A 212 -11.90 -13.19 27.21
CA LEU A 212 -11.62 -12.44 28.44
C LEU A 212 -12.63 -11.30 28.65
N ALA A 213 -12.96 -10.54 27.60
CA ALA A 213 -13.94 -9.47 27.68
C ALA A 213 -15.35 -9.99 28.01
N ASP A 214 -15.76 -11.13 27.44
CA ASP A 214 -17.06 -11.74 27.69
C ASP A 214 -17.13 -12.36 29.10
N ALA A 215 -16.05 -12.98 29.58
CA ALA A 215 -15.92 -13.45 30.96
C ALA A 215 -16.02 -12.30 31.97
N GLN A 216 -15.37 -11.16 31.71
CA GLN A 216 -15.47 -9.96 32.55
C GLN A 216 -16.90 -9.41 32.58
N LYS A 217 -17.58 -9.33 31.43
CA LYS A 217 -18.99 -8.90 31.36
C LYS A 217 -19.91 -9.85 32.14
N ALA A 218 -19.70 -11.16 32.02
CA ALA A 218 -20.47 -12.16 32.76
C ALA A 218 -20.25 -12.03 34.28
N ALA A 219 -19.00 -11.83 34.72
CA ALA A 219 -18.67 -11.60 36.12
C ALA A 219 -19.35 -10.34 36.68
N LEU A 220 -19.31 -9.23 35.93
CA LEU A 220 -19.97 -7.98 36.32
C LEU A 220 -21.50 -8.12 36.35
N ALA A 221 -22.10 -8.85 35.41
CA ALA A 221 -23.54 -9.12 35.40
C ALA A 221 -23.98 -9.97 36.60
N ASN A 222 -23.20 -11.00 36.95
CA ASN A 222 -23.44 -11.84 38.12
C ASN A 222 -23.29 -11.06 39.43
N ALA A 223 -22.24 -10.22 39.54
CA ALA A 223 -22.05 -9.34 40.69
C ALA A 223 -23.24 -8.38 40.88
N LYS A 224 -23.74 -7.76 39.79
CA LYS A 224 -24.94 -6.91 39.82
C LYS A 224 -26.19 -7.69 40.27
N ARG A 225 -26.39 -8.91 39.76
CA ARG A 225 -27.52 -9.78 40.16
C ARG A 225 -27.47 -10.12 41.66
N LEU A 226 -26.29 -10.43 42.19
CA LEU A 226 -26.10 -10.69 43.62
C LEU A 226 -26.38 -9.45 44.47
N ARG A 227 -25.94 -8.27 44.03
CA ARG A 227 -26.22 -7.00 44.72
C ARG A 227 -27.71 -6.69 44.79
N ILE A 228 -28.42 -6.80 43.65
CA ILE A 228 -29.88 -6.58 43.59
C ILE A 228 -30.62 -7.57 44.49
N LYS A 229 -30.22 -8.85 44.51
CA LYS A 229 -30.81 -9.86 45.43
C LYS A 229 -30.55 -9.51 46.90
N GLY A 230 -29.37 -8.98 47.23
CA GLY A 230 -29.03 -8.50 48.58
C GLY A 230 -29.92 -7.32 49.01
N GLU A 231 -29.99 -6.29 48.17
CA GLU A 231 -30.82 -5.10 48.39
C GLU A 231 -32.32 -5.45 48.52
N ALA A 232 -32.83 -6.39 47.70
CA ALA A 232 -34.21 -6.85 47.79
C ALA A 232 -34.50 -7.59 49.11
N LYS A 233 -33.58 -8.44 49.59
CA LYS A 233 -33.70 -9.10 50.89
C LYS A 233 -33.67 -8.11 52.04
N GLU A 234 -32.81 -7.09 51.97
CA GLU A 234 -32.73 -6.03 52.97
C GLU A 234 -34.02 -5.19 53.01
N ARG A 235 -34.54 -4.79 51.84
CA ARG A 235 -35.82 -4.09 51.72
C ARG A 235 -36.97 -4.90 52.30
N LYS A 236 -37.00 -6.22 52.07
CA LYS A 236 -38.02 -7.11 52.66
C LYS A 236 -37.93 -7.13 54.18
N ARG A 237 -36.72 -7.26 54.75
CA ARG A 237 -36.50 -7.19 56.21
C ARG A 237 -36.93 -5.85 56.81
N LEU A 238 -36.66 -4.74 56.12
CA LEU A 238 -37.10 -3.40 56.56
C LEU A 238 -38.62 -3.25 56.48
N ALA A 239 -39.27 -3.80 55.45
CA ALA A 239 -40.72 -3.81 55.32
C ALA A 239 -41.38 -4.63 56.44
N GLU A 240 -40.87 -5.82 56.74
CA GLU A 240 -41.35 -6.66 57.85
C GLU A 240 -41.20 -5.95 59.21
N LYS A 241 -40.07 -5.26 59.46
CA LYS A 241 -39.92 -4.43 60.67
C LYS A 241 -40.95 -3.31 60.74
N ARG A 242 -41.27 -2.67 59.61
CA ARG A 242 -42.28 -1.60 59.53
C ARG A 242 -43.70 -2.14 59.76
N THR A 243 -44.04 -3.32 59.25
CA THR A 243 -45.35 -3.93 59.50
C THR A 243 -45.51 -4.29 60.97
N MET A 244 -44.50 -4.92 61.57
CA MET A 244 -44.49 -5.24 63.01
C MET A 244 -44.65 -3.97 63.87
N ALA A 245 -43.91 -2.89 63.56
CA ALA A 245 -44.04 -1.62 64.27
C ALA A 245 -45.43 -0.97 64.08
N ARG A 246 -46.08 -1.16 62.92
CA ARG A 246 -47.43 -0.66 62.68
C ARG A 246 -48.46 -1.45 63.48
N GLU A 247 -48.34 -2.77 63.51
CA GLU A 247 -49.20 -3.64 64.32
C GLU A 247 -49.08 -3.32 65.81
N GLU A 248 -47.87 -3.09 66.30
CA GLU A 248 -47.62 -2.66 67.68
C GLU A 248 -48.26 -1.30 67.98
N ARG A 249 -48.15 -0.32 67.07
CA ARG A 249 -48.82 0.99 67.21
C ARG A 249 -50.34 0.85 67.26
N LEU A 250 -50.92 0.02 66.39
CA LEU A 250 -52.36 -0.23 66.39
C LEU A 250 -52.82 -0.89 67.69
N LYS A 251 -52.04 -1.85 68.20
CA LYS A 251 -52.30 -2.48 69.50
C LYS A 251 -52.24 -1.46 70.66
N ASN A 252 -51.25 -0.56 70.63
CA ASN A 252 -51.10 0.51 71.62
C ASN A 252 -52.18 1.62 71.51
N GLN A 253 -52.75 1.84 70.32
CA GLN A 253 -53.90 2.74 70.15
C GLN A 253 -55.19 2.09 70.65
N ALA A 254 -55.40 0.79 70.43
CA ALA A 254 -56.56 0.07 70.94
C ALA A 254 -56.61 0.03 72.48
N THR A 255 -55.46 0.03 73.17
CA THR A 255 -55.40 0.13 74.63
C THR A 255 -55.52 1.57 75.16
N ARG A 256 -55.35 2.58 74.30
CA ARG A 256 -55.52 4.00 74.61
C ARG A 256 -56.84 4.53 74.05
N ALA A 257 -57.96 3.94 74.44
CA ALA A 257 -59.27 4.55 74.23
C ALA A 257 -59.40 5.83 75.10
N PRO A 258 -59.58 7.02 74.51
CA PRO A 258 -59.77 8.24 75.28
C PRO A 258 -61.23 8.35 75.74
N LYS A 259 -61.43 8.36 77.05
CA LYS A 259 -62.61 8.99 77.66
C LYS A 259 -62.54 10.51 77.39
N GLY A 260 -63.34 10.97 76.45
CA GLY A 260 -63.91 12.32 76.48
C GLY A 260 -63.15 13.46 75.77
N SER A 261 -63.96 14.46 75.42
CA SER A 261 -63.66 15.75 74.76
C SER A 261 -63.50 15.66 73.24
N GLY A 262 -64.11 16.53 72.44
CA GLY A 262 -64.96 17.67 72.71
C GLY A 262 -65.17 18.37 71.37
N THR A 263 -66.43 18.62 71.03
CA THR A 263 -66.87 19.28 69.80
C THR A 263 -66.24 20.67 69.70
N ARG A 264 -65.40 20.92 68.69
CA ARG A 264 -65.02 22.29 68.28
C ARG A 264 -65.25 22.47 66.79
N LYS A 265 -66.32 23.22 66.48
CA LYS A 265 -66.49 23.99 65.24
C LYS A 265 -65.22 24.80 64.98
N ARG A 266 -64.65 24.71 63.77
CA ARG A 266 -63.75 25.75 63.26
C ARG A 266 -64.06 26.05 61.81
N ALA A 267 -64.20 27.35 61.58
CA ALA A 267 -64.62 28.02 60.36
C ALA A 267 -63.67 27.80 59.17
N GLY A 268 -64.22 28.03 57.97
CA GLY A 268 -63.46 28.11 56.72
C GLY A 268 -62.43 29.24 56.69
N PRO A 269 -61.47 29.14 55.77
CA PRO A 269 -61.32 30.17 54.72
C PRO A 269 -61.13 29.49 53.35
N SER A 270 -61.88 29.94 52.34
CA SER A 270 -61.50 30.96 51.36
C SER A 270 -60.56 30.44 50.26
N PRO A 271 -60.93 30.62 48.98
CA PRO A 271 -60.13 30.21 47.82
C PRO A 271 -58.96 31.18 47.63
N ASN A 272 -57.77 30.67 47.30
CA ASN A 272 -56.72 31.52 46.78
C ASN A 272 -55.93 30.83 45.68
N GLU A 273 -55.56 31.67 44.73
CA GLU A 273 -55.18 31.43 43.36
C GLU A 273 -53.80 30.79 43.18
N SER A 274 -53.62 30.26 41.96
CA SER A 274 -52.39 30.29 41.17
C SER A 274 -51.09 29.75 41.78
N SER A 275 -50.60 28.65 41.22
CA SER A 275 -49.33 28.76 40.48
C SER A 275 -49.17 27.58 39.53
N SER A 276 -49.06 27.94 38.26
CA SER A 276 -48.46 27.16 37.20
C SER A 276 -47.08 26.64 37.61
N SER A 277 -46.94 25.32 37.77
CA SER A 277 -45.64 24.66 37.67
C SER A 277 -45.69 23.66 36.53
N LYS A 278 -45.02 24.06 35.45
CA LYS A 278 -44.79 23.35 34.20
C LYS A 278 -44.56 21.85 34.43
N ARG A 279 -45.31 21.03 33.69
CA ARG A 279 -44.82 19.75 33.19
C ARG A 279 -43.54 20.03 32.41
N VAL A 280 -42.39 19.86 33.06
CA VAL A 280 -41.13 19.65 32.34
C VAL A 280 -41.15 18.20 31.90
N ASN A 281 -41.57 18.03 30.64
CA ASN A 281 -41.37 16.83 29.87
C ASN A 281 -39.87 16.66 29.64
N CYS A 282 -39.17 15.97 30.54
CA CYS A 282 -37.82 15.48 30.27
C CYS A 282 -37.90 14.19 29.44
N ASN A 283 -38.26 14.36 28.16
CA ASN A 283 -37.81 13.46 27.10
C ASN A 283 -36.27 13.54 27.07
N THR A 284 -35.63 12.70 27.89
CA THR A 284 -34.20 12.42 27.74
C THR A 284 -34.09 11.27 26.74
N THR A 285 -34.39 11.56 25.47
CA THR A 285 -33.68 10.89 24.39
C THR A 285 -32.23 11.31 24.51
N ALA A 286 -31.46 10.56 25.30
CA ALA A 286 -30.03 10.52 25.15
C ALA A 286 -29.76 9.87 23.78
N THR A 287 -29.83 10.71 22.75
CA THR A 287 -29.07 10.52 21.52
C THR A 287 -27.62 10.53 21.97
N SER A 288 -27.12 9.35 22.32
CA SER A 288 -25.71 9.05 22.31
C SER A 288 -25.25 9.32 20.89
N SER A 289 -24.82 10.55 20.63
CA SER A 289 -23.91 10.88 19.56
C SER A 289 -22.66 10.02 19.77
N LEU A 290 -22.69 8.85 19.17
CA LEU A 290 -21.47 8.15 18.78
C LEU A 290 -20.60 9.18 18.07
N PRO A 291 -19.32 9.33 18.44
CA PRO A 291 -18.41 10.13 17.65
C PRO A 291 -18.47 9.61 16.21
N GLN A 292 -18.68 10.53 15.27
CA GLN A 292 -18.45 10.26 13.85
C GLN A 292 -17.02 9.76 13.72
N GLU A 293 -16.87 8.45 13.69
CA GLU A 293 -15.72 7.82 13.06
C GLU A 293 -15.65 8.37 11.65
N ILE A 294 -14.59 9.15 11.42
CA ILE A 294 -14.09 9.49 10.11
C ILE A 294 -13.84 8.16 9.40
N ARG A 295 -14.83 7.69 8.64
CA ARG A 295 -14.64 6.56 7.74
C ARG A 295 -13.78 7.05 6.57
N PRO A 296 -12.63 6.40 6.31
CA PRO A 296 -11.79 6.75 5.18
C PRO A 296 -12.55 6.47 3.88
N LEU A 297 -12.47 7.45 2.99
CA LEU A 297 -13.13 7.52 1.69
C LEU A 297 -12.43 6.58 0.69
N TRP A 298 -12.46 5.27 0.93
CA TRP A 298 -11.94 4.25 0.03
C TRP A 298 -12.81 3.00 0.11
N GLN A 299 -13.99 3.03 -0.50
CA GLN A 299 -14.68 1.82 -0.98
C GLN A 299 -15.47 2.14 -2.25
N THR A 300 -14.69 2.11 -3.33
CA THR A 300 -15.01 1.54 -4.64
C THR A 300 -16.35 0.79 -4.72
N ARG A 301 -17.25 1.36 -5.52
CA ARG A 301 -18.43 0.71 -6.10
C ARG A 301 -17.95 -0.34 -7.11
N TRP A 302 -17.92 -1.60 -6.71
CA TRP A 302 -17.84 -2.73 -7.64
C TRP A 302 -19.26 -3.09 -8.08
N SER A 303 -19.57 -2.87 -9.36
CA SER A 303 -20.76 -3.41 -10.01
C SER A 303 -20.52 -4.88 -10.38
N PRO A 304 -21.52 -5.76 -10.26
CA PRO A 304 -21.37 -7.16 -10.63
C PRO A 304 -21.45 -7.35 -12.14
N LEU A 305 -20.38 -7.95 -12.68
CA LEU A 305 -20.33 -8.93 -13.78
C LEU A 305 -21.56 -9.05 -14.69
N GLY A 306 -21.45 -8.44 -15.88
CA GLY A 306 -22.13 -8.93 -17.08
C GLY A 306 -21.37 -10.13 -17.65
N ALA A 307 -22.06 -11.25 -17.79
CA ALA A 307 -21.54 -12.46 -18.40
C ALA A 307 -21.39 -12.28 -19.92
N HIS A 308 -20.15 -12.28 -20.42
CA HIS A 308 -19.85 -12.53 -21.82
C HIS A 308 -19.08 -13.85 -21.92
N GLY A 309 -19.64 -14.76 -22.72
CA GLY A 309 -19.15 -16.12 -22.90
C GLY A 309 -17.80 -16.21 -23.61
N PRO A 310 -17.18 -17.39 -23.58
CA PRO A 310 -15.86 -17.62 -24.18
C PRO A 310 -15.93 -17.61 -25.71
N PRO A 311 -14.99 -16.94 -26.41
CA PRO A 311 -14.83 -17.16 -27.84
C PRO A 311 -14.16 -18.53 -28.09
N ALA A 312 -14.66 -19.19 -29.12
CA ALA A 312 -14.23 -20.50 -29.59
C ALA A 312 -12.74 -20.53 -29.97
N PHE A 313 -12.07 -21.61 -29.56
CA PHE A 313 -10.75 -22.00 -30.04
C PHE A 313 -10.77 -22.24 -31.55
N GLY A 314 -10.27 -21.28 -32.32
CA GLY A 314 -9.88 -21.47 -33.71
C GLY A 314 -8.51 -22.11 -33.79
N ARG A 315 -8.44 -23.34 -34.33
CA ARG A 315 -7.20 -24.03 -34.67
C ARG A 315 -6.53 -23.29 -35.83
N GLY A 316 -5.37 -22.71 -35.58
CA GLY A 316 -4.51 -22.09 -36.58
C GLY A 316 -3.25 -22.93 -36.81
N SER A 317 -3.04 -23.28 -38.06
CA SER A 317 -2.08 -24.21 -38.63
C SER A 317 -0.61 -23.87 -38.35
N HIS A 318 0.17 -24.91 -37.99
CA HIS A 318 1.63 -24.89 -38.07
C HIS A 318 2.07 -24.74 -39.53
N LEU A 319 2.75 -23.65 -39.84
CA LEU A 319 3.61 -23.54 -41.02
C LEU A 319 5.04 -23.33 -40.53
N HIS A 320 5.85 -24.37 -40.71
CA HIS A 320 7.30 -24.32 -40.63
C HIS A 320 7.82 -23.32 -41.68
N SER A 321 8.57 -22.32 -41.25
CA SER A 321 9.47 -21.58 -42.13
C SER A 321 10.85 -21.59 -41.49
N GLU A 322 11.72 -22.40 -42.07
CA GLU A 322 13.16 -22.38 -41.84
C GLU A 322 13.72 -21.02 -42.28
N GLY A 323 14.54 -20.41 -41.42
CA GLY A 323 15.13 -19.08 -41.64
C GLY A 323 16.54 -19.04 -41.07
N ASN A 324 17.46 -19.57 -41.86
CA ASN A 324 18.90 -19.63 -41.63
C ASN A 324 19.52 -18.22 -41.67
N TRP A 325 20.15 -17.75 -40.58
CA TRP A 325 20.95 -16.53 -40.58
C TRP A 325 22.29 -16.73 -39.83
N PRO A 326 23.44 -16.47 -40.48
CA PRO A 326 24.76 -16.64 -39.87
C PRO A 326 25.20 -15.37 -39.13
N TRP A 327 25.42 -15.50 -37.82
CA TRP A 327 26.12 -14.49 -37.03
C TRP A 327 27.64 -14.56 -37.31
N ARG A 328 28.18 -13.62 -38.09
CA ARG A 328 29.62 -13.31 -38.07
C ARG A 328 29.87 -12.20 -37.05
N ARG A 329 30.37 -12.58 -35.87
CA ARG A 329 30.99 -11.64 -34.92
C ARG A 329 32.40 -11.28 -35.42
N ARG A 330 32.64 -10.00 -35.72
CA ARG A 330 34.00 -9.42 -35.72
C ARG A 330 34.23 -8.80 -34.34
N LEU A 331 35.06 -9.45 -33.54
CA LEU A 331 35.67 -8.89 -32.34
C LEU A 331 36.95 -8.18 -32.79
N SER A 332 36.95 -6.85 -32.77
CA SER A 332 38.16 -6.06 -32.94
C SER A 332 38.72 -5.73 -31.55
N TYR A 333 39.85 -6.35 -31.21
CA TYR A 333 40.67 -6.04 -30.05
C TYR A 333 41.26 -4.64 -30.20
N TRP A 334 40.94 -3.73 -29.27
CA TRP A 334 41.73 -2.51 -29.07
C TRP A 334 42.84 -2.81 -28.08
N ARG A 335 44.07 -2.76 -28.58
CA ARG A 335 45.30 -2.91 -27.80
C ARG A 335 45.74 -1.51 -27.37
N TRP A 336 45.62 -1.22 -26.07
CA TRP A 336 46.24 -0.03 -25.48
C TRP A 336 47.75 -0.25 -25.38
N THR A 337 48.53 0.59 -26.07
CA THR A 337 49.95 0.78 -25.80
C THR A 337 50.11 2.14 -25.11
N GLY A 338 50.51 2.11 -23.84
CA GLY A 338 50.89 3.31 -23.11
C GLY A 338 52.24 3.84 -23.59
N ILE A 339 52.32 5.18 -23.69
CA ILE A 339 53.55 5.97 -23.77
C ILE A 339 53.80 6.53 -22.38
#